data_AF-A0A926B1U8-F1
#
_entry.id   AF-A0A926B1U8-F1
#
_cell.length_a   1.000
_cell.length_b   1.000
_cell.length_c   1.000
_cell.angle_alpha   90.00
_cell.angle_beta   90.00
_cell.angle_gamma   90.00
#
_symmetry.space_group_name_H-M   'P 1'
#
loop_
_entity.id
_entity.type
_entity.pdbx_description
1 polymer ?
#
loop_
_entity_poly.entity_id
_entity_poly.type
_entity_poly.pdbx_seq_one_letter_code
_entity_poly.pdbx_strand_id
1 'polypeptide(L)'
;MTPAKTTGLKMRKPEPILVPWPLSFCLALAPFVFVPVSFKYWQAAYREAILAHERIHHRQQRALGLVRFCILYVLRPDFRWRIERRGYEREMWELARRGVDIQPGRYARIVSSALYWGMIDYATALAWADRHSREAHTSSQGR
;
A
#
# COMPACT_ATOMS: atom_id res chain seq x y z
N MET A 1 49.39 -13.43 -5.97
CA MET A 1 48.37 -13.23 -4.90
C MET A 1 47.22 -12.44 -5.49
N THR A 2 46.06 -13.06 -5.66
CA THR A 2 44.85 -12.42 -6.19
C THR A 2 43.99 -11.96 -5.01
N PRO A 3 43.56 -10.69 -4.91
CA PRO A 3 42.73 -10.28 -3.79
C PRO A 3 41.32 -10.87 -3.95
N ALA A 4 40.81 -11.44 -2.86
CA ALA A 4 39.46 -11.96 -2.77
C ALA A 4 38.44 -10.83 -2.95
N LYS A 5 37.53 -10.98 -3.92
CA LYS A 5 36.35 -10.11 -4.05
C LYS A 5 35.39 -10.41 -2.91
N THR A 6 35.28 -9.49 -1.95
CA THR A 6 34.19 -9.47 -0.97
C THR A 6 32.89 -9.18 -1.69
N THR A 7 32.13 -10.24 -2.00
CA THR A 7 30.74 -10.13 -2.43
C THR A 7 29.93 -9.55 -1.28
N GLY A 8 29.64 -8.25 -1.36
CA GLY A 8 28.69 -7.60 -0.46
C GLY A 8 27.35 -8.32 -0.56
N LEU A 9 27.01 -9.11 0.45
CA LEU A 9 25.68 -9.66 0.64
C LEU A 9 24.74 -8.44 0.75
N LYS A 10 24.04 -8.09 -0.34
CA LYS A 10 22.90 -7.18 -0.27
C LYS A 10 21.89 -7.87 0.64
N MET A 11 21.87 -7.51 1.92
CA MET A 11 20.84 -7.97 2.85
C MET A 11 19.49 -7.60 2.22
N ARG A 12 18.77 -8.61 1.73
CA ARG A 12 17.39 -8.42 1.26
C ARG A 12 16.62 -7.85 2.43
N LYS A 13 15.92 -6.73 2.23
CA LYS A 13 15.03 -6.20 3.25
C LYS A 13 14.08 -7.34 3.63
N PRO A 14 13.92 -7.65 4.93
CA PRO A 14 13.06 -8.76 5.35
C PRO A 14 11.67 -8.54 4.78
N GLU A 15 11.16 -9.54 4.07
CA GLU A 15 9.81 -9.52 3.55
C GLU A 15 8.82 -9.60 4.72
N PRO A 16 7.66 -8.93 4.62
CA PRO A 16 6.64 -9.02 5.66
C PRO A 16 6.16 -10.46 5.83
N ILE A 17 5.93 -10.87 7.07
CA ILE A 17 5.34 -12.18 7.37
C ILE A 17 3.84 -12.07 7.09
N LEU A 18 3.33 -12.86 6.13
CA LEU A 18 1.89 -12.87 5.80
C LEU A 18 1.13 -13.75 6.78
N VAL A 19 0.10 -13.18 7.41
CA VAL A 19 -0.74 -13.88 8.39
C VAL A 19 -2.18 -13.92 7.88
N PRO A 20 -2.73 -15.10 7.55
CA PRO A 20 -4.15 -15.22 7.20
C PRO A 20 -5.04 -14.82 8.39
N TRP A 21 -6.09 -14.05 8.14
CA TRP A 21 -7.04 -13.62 9.17
C TRP A 21 -8.49 -13.55 8.65
N PRO A 22 -9.51 -13.52 9.52
CA PRO A 22 -10.91 -13.68 9.10
C PRO A 22 -11.52 -12.42 8.47
N LEU A 23 -10.81 -11.28 8.47
CA LEU A 23 -11.30 -10.03 7.93
C LEU A 23 -11.05 -9.92 6.42
N SER A 24 -11.92 -9.18 5.72
CA SER A 24 -11.90 -9.05 4.26
C SER A 24 -10.90 -8.02 3.72
N PHE A 25 -10.15 -7.34 4.59
CA PHE A 25 -9.15 -6.33 4.24
C PHE A 25 -7.72 -6.76 4.62
N CYS A 26 -6.72 -6.05 4.12
CA CYS A 26 -5.32 -6.25 4.54
C CYS A 26 -4.96 -5.25 5.64
N LEU A 27 -4.08 -5.64 6.56
CA LEU A 27 -3.59 -4.77 7.62
C LEU A 27 -2.10 -5.01 7.88
N ALA A 28 -1.30 -3.97 7.71
CA ALA A 28 0.08 -3.95 8.16
C ALA A 28 0.19 -3.65 9.67
N LEU A 29 0.86 -4.54 10.41
CA LEU A 29 1.39 -4.29 11.76
C LEU A 29 2.78 -4.92 11.86
N ALA A 30 3.83 -4.12 11.67
CA ALA A 30 5.20 -4.61 11.55
C ALA A 30 5.59 -5.57 12.69
N PRO A 31 6.16 -6.77 12.39
CA PRO A 31 6.62 -7.24 11.07
C PRO A 31 5.57 -8.02 10.23
N PHE A 32 4.31 -8.04 10.64
CA PHE A 32 3.25 -8.83 10.02
C PHE A 32 2.40 -8.02 9.04
N VAL A 33 1.90 -8.70 8.01
CA VAL A 33 0.80 -8.21 7.17
C VAL A 33 -0.31 -9.23 7.25
N PHE A 34 -1.42 -8.84 7.86
CA PHE A 34 -2.61 -9.65 7.91
C PHE A 34 -3.33 -9.58 6.58
N VAL A 35 -3.67 -10.73 6.01
CA VAL A 35 -4.30 -10.84 4.70
C VAL A 35 -5.57 -11.70 4.78
N PRO A 36 -6.62 -11.41 3.99
CA PRO A 36 -7.83 -12.22 3.99
C PRO A 36 -7.54 -13.70 3.72
N VAL A 37 -8.33 -14.62 4.29
CA VAL A 37 -8.18 -16.07 4.00
C VAL A 37 -8.26 -16.36 2.49
N SER A 38 -9.07 -15.58 1.77
CA SER A 38 -9.21 -15.70 0.31
C SER A 38 -8.03 -15.14 -0.49
N PHE A 39 -7.07 -14.47 0.16
CA PHE A 39 -5.96 -13.77 -0.50
C PHE A 39 -5.15 -14.68 -1.44
N LYS A 40 -4.97 -15.95 -1.09
CA LYS A 40 -4.27 -16.92 -1.95
C LYS A 40 -4.94 -17.13 -3.32
N TYR A 41 -6.24 -16.87 -3.42
CA TYR A 41 -7.04 -17.02 -4.65
C TYR A 41 -7.16 -15.74 -5.46
N TRP A 42 -6.66 -14.61 -4.95
CA TRP A 42 -6.69 -13.34 -5.70
C TRP A 42 -5.71 -13.39 -6.86
N GLN A 43 -6.01 -12.68 -7.95
CA GLN A 43 -5.09 -12.59 -9.08
C GLN A 43 -3.76 -11.98 -8.63
N ALA A 44 -2.65 -12.48 -9.20
CA ALA A 44 -1.30 -12.11 -8.77
C ALA A 44 -1.04 -10.59 -8.79
N ALA A 45 -1.54 -9.89 -9.82
CA ALA A 45 -1.38 -8.44 -9.93
C ALA A 45 -1.99 -7.69 -8.73
N TYR A 46 -3.21 -8.03 -8.32
CA TYR A 46 -3.87 -7.42 -7.16
C TYR A 46 -3.15 -7.76 -5.85
N ARG A 47 -2.68 -9.00 -5.68
CA ARG A 47 -1.91 -9.41 -4.50
C ARG A 47 -0.63 -8.60 -4.36
N GLU A 48 0.12 -8.48 -5.44
CA GLU A 48 1.36 -7.71 -5.42
C GLU A 48 1.12 -6.22 -5.18
N ALA A 49 0.05 -5.66 -5.76
CA ALA A 49 -0.30 -4.26 -5.59
C ALA A 49 -0.68 -3.93 -4.14
N ILE A 50 -1.56 -4.71 -3.52
CA ILE A 50 -1.92 -4.48 -2.12
C ILE A 50 -0.72 -4.74 -1.20
N LEU A 51 0.13 -5.75 -1.46
CA LEU A 51 1.35 -5.92 -0.66
C LEU A 51 2.33 -4.75 -0.80
N ALA A 52 2.35 -4.07 -1.94
CA ALA A 52 3.14 -2.86 -2.11
C ALA A 52 2.57 -1.67 -1.32
N HIS A 53 1.24 -1.55 -1.23
CA HIS A 53 0.56 -0.64 -0.30
C HIS A 53 0.97 -0.93 1.14
N GLU A 54 0.83 -2.18 1.61
CA GLU A 54 1.16 -2.55 2.99
C GLU A 54 2.63 -2.32 3.35
N ARG A 55 3.56 -2.45 2.38
CA ARG A 55 4.98 -2.10 2.56
C ARG A 55 5.21 -0.60 2.81
N ILE A 56 4.31 0.28 2.37
CA ILE A 56 4.36 1.71 2.73
C ILE A 56 4.07 1.87 4.22
N HIS A 57 3.02 1.24 4.74
CA HIS A 57 2.69 1.26 6.17
C HIS A 57 3.81 0.69 7.03
N HIS A 58 4.38 -0.46 6.68
CA HIS A 58 5.53 -1.02 7.42
C HIS A 58 6.72 -0.07 7.48
N ARG A 59 7.08 0.56 6.36
CA ARG A 59 8.18 1.55 6.35
C ARG A 59 7.90 2.71 7.30
N GLN A 60 6.66 3.18 7.34
CA GLN A 60 6.27 4.29 8.20
C GLN A 60 6.18 3.88 9.67
N GLN A 61 5.65 2.69 9.98
CA GLN A 61 5.63 2.10 11.31
C GLN A 61 7.05 1.91 11.87
N ARG A 62 7.98 1.42 11.04
CA ARG A 62 9.40 1.29 11.43
C ARG A 62 10.08 2.63 11.66
N ALA A 63 9.78 3.64 10.83
CA ALA A 63 10.38 4.96 10.96
C ALA A 63 9.85 5.74 12.18
N LEU A 64 8.59 5.52 12.54
CA LEU A 64 7.90 6.30 13.59
C LEU A 64 7.80 5.57 14.94
N GLY A 65 7.98 4.25 14.94
CA GLY A 65 7.61 3.36 16.03
C GLY A 65 6.13 2.95 15.94
N LEU A 66 5.86 1.65 16.13
CA LEU A 66 4.53 1.07 15.95
C LEU A 66 3.46 1.74 16.83
N VAL A 67 3.74 1.91 18.13
CA VAL A 67 2.79 2.50 19.09
C VAL A 67 2.42 3.93 18.68
N ARG A 68 3.42 4.77 18.39
CA ARG A 68 3.20 6.15 17.95
C ARG A 68 2.46 6.22 16.63
N PHE A 69 2.78 5.33 15.69
CA PHE A 69 2.05 5.21 14.44
C PHE A 69 0.57 4.91 14.67
N CYS A 70 0.24 3.90 15.48
CA CYS A 70 -1.14 3.52 15.76
C CYS A 70 -1.93 4.67 16.42
N ILE A 71 -1.34 5.35 17.41
CA ILE A 71 -1.98 6.50 18.07
C ILE A 71 -2.30 7.60 17.04
N LEU A 72 -1.33 7.98 16.21
CA LEU A 72 -1.54 9.03 15.21
C LEU A 72 -2.54 8.59 14.12
N TYR A 73 -2.49 7.33 13.69
CA TYR A 73 -3.40 6.80 12.69
C TYR A 73 -4.86 6.84 13.13
N VAL A 74 -5.12 6.56 14.42
CA VAL A 74 -6.48 6.60 14.99
C VAL A 74 -6.95 8.04 15.21
N LEU A 75 -6.10 8.89 15.79
CA LEU A 75 -6.52 10.21 16.29
C LEU A 75 -6.41 11.34 15.28
N ARG A 76 -5.62 11.18 14.20
CA ARG A 76 -5.31 12.27 13.26
C ARG A 76 -5.72 11.91 11.83
N PRO A 77 -6.88 12.40 11.36
CA PRO A 77 -7.35 12.15 9.99
C PRO A 77 -6.36 12.62 8.91
N ASP A 78 -5.68 13.76 9.13
CA ASP A 78 -4.65 14.29 8.24
C ASP A 78 -3.43 13.36 8.13
N PHE A 79 -3.01 12.79 9.27
CA PHE A 79 -1.96 11.80 9.30
C PHE A 79 -2.39 10.53 8.56
N ARG A 80 -3.57 9.98 8.91
CA ARG A 80 -4.13 8.78 8.28
C ARG A 80 -4.23 8.95 6.76
N TRP A 81 -4.78 10.07 6.30
CA TRP A 81 -4.87 10.40 4.87
C TRP A 81 -3.51 10.40 4.19
N ARG A 82 -2.52 11.12 4.74
CA ARG A 82 -1.17 11.19 4.16
C ARG A 82 -0.52 9.80 4.02
N ILE A 83 -0.80 8.91 4.97
CA ILE A 83 -0.28 7.55 4.99
C ILE A 83 -0.99 6.70 3.94
N GLU A 84 -2.33 6.62 3.96
CA GLU A 84 -3.14 5.85 3.01
C GLU A 84 -2.94 6.32 1.57
N ARG A 85 -2.88 7.64 1.36
CA ARG A 85 -2.66 8.23 0.03
C ARG A 85 -1.39 7.68 -0.62
N ARG A 86 -0.28 7.62 0.13
CA ARG A 86 0.99 7.06 -0.37
C ARG A 86 0.91 5.56 -0.63
N GLY A 87 0.13 4.84 0.17
CA GLY A 87 -0.15 3.42 -0.04
C GLY A 87 -0.88 3.22 -1.37
N TYR A 88 -2.01 3.92 -1.56
CA TYR A 88 -2.85 3.76 -2.74
C TYR A 88 -2.21 4.30 -4.02
N GLU A 89 -1.47 5.41 -3.96
CA GLU A 89 -0.66 5.87 -5.10
C GLU A 89 0.31 4.77 -5.55
N ARG A 90 0.93 4.05 -4.60
CA ARG A 90 1.80 2.91 -4.91
C ARG A 90 0.99 1.73 -5.44
N GLU A 91 -0.15 1.41 -4.86
CA GLU A 91 -1.05 0.35 -5.34
C GLU A 91 -1.47 0.59 -6.80
N MET A 92 -1.95 1.80 -7.11
CA MET A 92 -2.34 2.22 -8.45
C MET A 92 -1.18 2.07 -9.44
N TRP A 93 0.01 2.55 -9.09
CA TRP A 93 1.21 2.31 -9.90
C TRP A 93 1.48 0.80 -10.08
N GLU A 94 1.32 0.00 -9.00
CA GLU A 94 1.50 -1.46 -9.00
C GLU A 94 0.33 -2.24 -9.67
N LEU A 95 -0.68 -1.55 -10.18
CA LEU A 95 -1.70 -2.09 -11.09
C LEU A 95 -1.43 -1.68 -12.54
N ALA A 96 -1.16 -0.39 -12.78
CA ALA A 96 -0.85 0.13 -14.13
C ALA A 96 0.37 -0.55 -14.76
N ARG A 97 1.45 -0.81 -13.99
CA ARG A 97 2.67 -1.54 -14.43
C ARG A 97 2.45 -2.94 -15.01
N ARG A 98 1.25 -3.51 -14.81
CA ARG A 98 0.86 -4.87 -15.24
C ARG A 98 -0.41 -4.84 -16.10
N GLY A 99 -0.82 -3.66 -16.58
CA GLY A 99 -1.98 -3.50 -17.45
C GLY A 99 -3.31 -3.77 -16.77
N VAL A 100 -3.40 -3.66 -15.44
CA VAL A 100 -4.68 -3.75 -14.73
C VAL A 100 -5.34 -2.38 -14.73
N ASP A 101 -6.57 -2.34 -15.21
CA ASP A 101 -7.38 -1.13 -15.21
C ASP A 101 -7.67 -0.63 -13.78
N ILE A 102 -7.45 0.66 -13.56
CA ILE A 102 -7.58 1.29 -12.25
C ILE A 102 -8.93 1.97 -12.21
N GLN A 103 -9.80 1.49 -11.33
CA GLN A 103 -11.16 1.99 -11.15
C GLN A 103 -11.19 3.11 -10.09
N PRO A 104 -11.19 4.41 -10.46
CA PRO A 104 -10.96 5.49 -9.51
C PRO A 104 -12.05 5.60 -8.45
N GLY A 105 -13.31 5.36 -8.86
CA GLY A 105 -14.45 5.32 -7.95
C GLY A 105 -14.38 4.24 -6.87
N ARG A 106 -13.56 3.19 -7.04
CA ARG A 106 -13.28 2.20 -5.97
C ARG A 106 -12.42 2.85 -4.88
N TYR A 107 -11.33 3.50 -5.27
CA TYR A 107 -10.43 4.18 -4.33
C TYR A 107 -11.12 5.34 -3.63
N ALA A 108 -11.89 6.12 -4.38
CA ALA A 108 -12.67 7.24 -3.83
C ALA A 108 -13.60 6.77 -2.71
N ARG A 109 -14.38 5.70 -2.96
CA ARG A 109 -15.26 5.09 -1.95
C ARG A 109 -14.50 4.62 -0.73
N ILE A 110 -13.34 4.00 -0.89
CA ILE A 110 -12.55 3.52 0.25
C ILE A 110 -12.14 4.69 1.14
N VAL A 111 -11.47 5.69 0.58
CA VAL A 111 -10.85 6.77 1.38
C VAL A 111 -11.87 7.78 1.92
N SER A 112 -13.05 7.87 1.31
CA SER A 112 -14.16 8.70 1.79
C SER A 112 -15.16 7.94 2.66
N SER A 113 -15.07 6.61 2.79
CA SER A 113 -16.06 5.84 3.54
C SER A 113 -15.94 6.09 5.04
N ALA A 114 -17.09 6.02 5.73
CA ALA A 114 -17.13 6.00 7.19
C ALA A 114 -16.37 4.80 7.78
N LEU A 115 -16.24 3.70 7.02
CA LEU A 115 -15.46 2.51 7.41
C LEU A 115 -13.98 2.83 7.63
N TYR A 116 -13.42 3.80 6.90
CA TYR A 116 -12.06 4.31 7.10
C TYR A 116 -12.05 5.61 7.91
N TRP A 117 -13.11 5.83 8.72
CA TRP A 117 -13.36 7.04 9.49
C TRP A 117 -13.28 8.32 8.63
N GLY A 118 -13.70 8.26 7.37
CA GLY A 118 -13.83 9.40 6.45
C GLY A 118 -12.62 10.33 6.44
N MET A 119 -11.60 10.00 5.64
CA MET A 119 -10.36 10.80 5.61
C MET A 119 -10.52 12.13 4.87
N ILE A 120 -11.30 12.10 3.79
CA ILE A 120 -11.60 13.22 2.89
C ILE A 120 -12.99 13.01 2.30
N ASP A 121 -13.61 14.07 1.76
CA ASP A 121 -14.90 13.95 1.07
C ASP A 121 -14.77 13.19 -0.27
N TYR A 122 -15.90 12.63 -0.74
CA TYR A 122 -15.91 11.79 -1.95
C TYR A 122 -15.51 12.54 -3.23
N ALA A 123 -15.89 13.81 -3.37
CA ALA A 123 -15.57 14.59 -4.57
C ALA A 123 -14.06 14.84 -4.67
N THR A 124 -13.44 15.24 -3.56
CA THR A 124 -11.98 15.36 -3.44
C THR A 124 -11.29 14.01 -3.68
N ALA A 125 -11.85 12.92 -3.14
CA ALA A 125 -11.32 11.58 -3.30
C ALA A 125 -11.37 11.08 -4.76
N LEU A 126 -12.46 11.35 -5.46
CA LEU A 126 -12.62 10.97 -6.87
C LEU A 126 -11.65 11.74 -7.76
N ALA A 127 -11.56 13.07 -7.58
CA ALA A 127 -10.61 13.90 -8.33
C ALA A 127 -9.16 13.48 -8.10
N TRP A 128 -8.80 13.13 -6.85
CA TRP A 128 -7.48 12.57 -6.54
C TRP A 128 -7.24 11.23 -7.25
N ALA A 129 -8.19 10.29 -7.18
CA ALA A 129 -8.04 8.96 -7.76
C ALA A 129 -7.99 9.00 -9.30
N ASP A 130 -8.80 9.85 -9.94
CA ASP A 130 -8.83 10.04 -11.40
C ASP A 130 -7.51 10.59 -11.93
N ARG A 131 -6.90 11.54 -11.21
CA ARG A 131 -5.60 12.09 -11.60
C ARG A 131 -4.52 11.02 -11.53
N HIS A 132 -4.43 10.30 -10.42
CA HIS A 132 -3.34 9.33 -10.21
C HIS A 132 -3.51 8.05 -11.03
N SER A 133 -4.74 7.65 -11.36
CA SER A 133 -4.96 6.55 -12.30
C SER A 133 -4.36 6.87 -13.68
N ARG A 134 -4.54 8.09 -14.18
CA ARG A 134 -3.96 8.55 -15.46
C ARG A 134 -2.44 8.68 -15.40
N GLU A 135 -1.90 9.26 -14.33
CA GLU A 135 -0.46 9.39 -14.12
C GLU A 135 0.24 8.02 -14.00
N ALA A 136 -0.41 7.04 -13.36
CA ALA A 136 0.12 5.69 -13.24
C ALA A 136 0.26 4.99 -14.60
N HIS A 137 -0.71 5.17 -15.50
CA HIS A 137 -0.68 4.59 -16.85
C HIS A 137 0.36 5.27 -17.76
N THR A 138 0.51 6.58 -17.68
CA THR A 138 1.54 7.29 -18.46
C THR A 138 2.96 6.91 -17.99
N SER A 139 3.14 6.79 -16.66
CA SER A 139 4.44 6.40 -16.08
C SER A 139 4.82 4.94 -16.32
N SER A 140 3.85 4.05 -16.55
CA SER A 140 4.11 2.63 -16.82
C SER A 140 4.47 2.34 -18.29
N GLN A 141 4.08 3.21 -19.23
CA GLN A 141 4.37 3.05 -20.66
C GLN A 141 5.76 3.59 -21.08
N GLY A 142 6.41 4.40 -20.24
CA GLY A 142 7.69 5.04 -20.53
C GLY A 142 8.95 4.27 -20.11
N ARG A 143 8.87 2.95 -19.90
CA ARG A 143 10.02 2.10 -19.49
C ARG A 143 10.12 0.82 -20.29
#